data_AF-A0ABD0SF23-F1
#
_entry.id   AF-A0ABD0SF23-F1
#
_cell.length_a   1.000
_cell.length_b   1.000
_cell.length_c   1.000
_cell.angle_alpha   90.00
_cell.angle_beta   90.00
_cell.angle_gamma   90.00
#
_symmetry.space_group_name_H-M   'P 1'
#
loop_
_entity.id
_entity.type
_entity.pdbx_description
1 polymer ?
#
loop_
_entity_poly.entity_id
_entity_poly.type
_entity_poly.pdbx_seq_one_letter_code
_entity_poly.pdbx_strand_id
1 'polypeptide(L)'
;MKIKSELLVQPEGEMWKKIRVELNEDVSTRDRDLAAIKEWLRKQPHLPDEWEDGPLMTFLRGSSFSLEKCKRKLDMYFTMRAACPEFFTNRDPTNPDLADILTAKVQGPPLPGITPNGRRVTVCRGVQPNLNAQEIADTLKLALMIGDVRLTEEREGVAGDVYVLDAAVLGPSLLAKLSPTTIKKFMICVQEAYPVKLKEVHIVNTSPIVERFVNFVKPFLKEKIRKRIFIHKEVKDLYKHVPQEMLPVEYGGPSGTMEDLQEQWKSKLAEYKDWFAAQESVKADESRRPGRPTNYDELFGIDGSFRQLAID
;
A
#
# COMPACT_ATOMS: atom_id res chain seq x y z
N MET A 1 -25.94 6.77 11.09
CA MET A 1 -24.62 6.16 10.83
C MET A 1 -24.87 4.90 10.02
N LYS A 2 -24.56 4.86 8.72
CA LYS A 2 -24.71 3.61 7.92
C LYS A 2 -23.65 2.62 8.44
N ILE A 3 -24.07 1.41 8.78
CA ILE A 3 -23.15 0.33 9.15
C ILE A 3 -22.33 0.01 7.90
N LYS A 4 -21.01 0.16 7.99
CA LYS A 4 -20.10 -0.13 6.87
C LYS A 4 -20.05 -1.63 6.63
N SER A 5 -20.01 -2.06 5.37
CA SER A 5 -19.98 -3.48 5.01
C SER A 5 -18.66 -4.14 5.43
N GLU A 6 -18.67 -5.18 6.27
CA GLU A 6 -17.43 -5.85 6.67
C GLU A 6 -16.91 -6.76 5.55
N LEU A 7 -15.79 -6.37 4.91
CA LEU A 7 -15.16 -7.14 3.83
C LEU A 7 -14.01 -8.03 4.30
N LEU A 8 -13.48 -7.77 5.49
CA LEU A 8 -12.24 -8.39 5.99
C LEU A 8 -12.53 -9.26 7.20
N VAL A 9 -12.32 -10.57 7.07
CA VAL A 9 -12.27 -11.49 8.22
C VAL A 9 -11.10 -11.07 9.10
N GLN A 10 -11.35 -10.82 10.38
CA GLN A 10 -10.32 -10.48 11.36
C GLN A 10 -9.69 -11.76 11.93
N PRO A 11 -8.39 -11.76 12.27
CA PRO A 11 -7.79 -12.92 12.94
C PRO A 11 -8.38 -13.05 14.35
N GLU A 12 -8.57 -14.29 14.82
CA GLU A 12 -9.12 -14.58 16.14
C GLU A 12 -8.39 -15.74 16.83
N GLY A 13 -8.70 -15.98 18.11
CA GLY A 13 -8.16 -17.09 18.89
C GLY A 13 -6.62 -17.18 18.88
N GLU A 14 -6.10 -18.37 18.54
CA GLU A 14 -4.65 -18.62 18.49
C GLU A 14 -3.94 -17.88 17.35
N MET A 15 -4.62 -17.63 16.23
CA MET A 15 -4.01 -16.90 15.11
C MET A 15 -3.68 -15.47 15.52
N TRP A 16 -4.62 -14.80 16.19
CA TRP A 16 -4.37 -13.48 16.75
C TRP A 16 -3.15 -13.50 17.67
N LYS A 17 -3.11 -14.41 18.65
CA LYS A 17 -2.01 -14.48 19.63
C LYS A 17 -0.65 -14.62 18.94
N LYS A 18 -0.57 -15.48 17.91
CA LYS A 18 0.62 -15.65 17.09
C LYS A 18 1.02 -14.35 16.38
N ILE A 19 0.06 -13.62 15.80
CA ILE A 19 0.31 -12.32 15.15
C ILE A 19 0.90 -11.33 16.15
N ARG A 20 0.31 -11.19 17.35
CA ARG A 20 0.84 -10.28 18.39
C ARG A 20 2.29 -10.59 18.75
N VAL A 21 2.62 -11.87 18.94
CA VAL A 21 4.00 -12.30 19.20
C VAL A 21 4.93 -11.89 18.06
N GLU A 22 4.53 -12.13 16.80
CA GLU A 22 5.33 -11.73 15.62
C GLU A 22 5.49 -10.20 15.49
N LEU A 23 4.52 -9.43 15.96
CA LEU A 23 4.54 -7.97 15.95
C LEU A 23 5.18 -7.37 17.20
N ASN A 24 5.59 -8.17 18.19
CA ASN A 24 5.98 -7.70 19.52
C ASN A 24 4.90 -6.81 20.19
N GLU A 25 3.62 -7.11 19.94
CA GLU A 25 2.50 -6.42 20.60
C GLU A 25 2.26 -7.03 21.98
N ASP A 26 2.72 -6.35 23.03
CA ASP A 26 2.38 -6.68 24.41
C ASP A 26 1.12 -5.93 24.84
N VAL A 27 0.07 -6.69 25.18
CA VAL A 27 -1.23 -6.14 25.57
C VAL A 27 -1.16 -5.30 26.84
N SER A 28 -0.16 -5.53 27.70
CA SER A 28 0.04 -4.79 28.95
C SER A 28 0.75 -3.45 28.75
N THR A 29 1.47 -3.25 27.63
CA THR A 29 2.24 -2.02 27.36
C THR A 29 1.75 -1.23 26.15
N ARG A 30 0.98 -1.83 25.24
CA ARG A 30 0.58 -1.20 23.96
C ARG A 30 -0.12 0.16 24.11
N ASP A 31 -0.92 0.35 25.16
CA ASP A 31 -1.65 1.60 25.39
C ASP A 31 -0.71 2.70 25.90
N ARG A 32 0.32 2.33 26.66
CA ARG A 32 1.42 3.23 27.04
C ARG A 32 2.24 3.63 25.82
N ASP A 33 2.54 2.69 24.92
CA ASP A 33 3.27 2.96 23.69
C ASP A 33 2.48 3.90 22.76
N LEU A 34 1.17 3.68 22.65
CA LEU A 34 0.25 4.57 21.94
C LEU A 34 0.26 5.99 22.54
N ALA A 35 0.15 6.11 23.86
CA ALA A 35 0.22 7.40 24.53
C ALA A 35 1.56 8.11 24.29
N ALA A 36 2.68 7.38 24.28
CA ALA A 36 3.99 7.94 23.99
C ALA A 36 4.11 8.46 22.55
N ILE A 37 3.49 7.80 21.56
CA ILE A 37 3.44 8.28 20.18
C ILE A 37 2.56 9.54 20.06
N LYS A 38 1.40 9.57 20.72
CA LYS A 38 0.52 10.76 20.73
C LYS A 38 1.23 11.97 21.34
N GLU A 39 1.92 11.76 22.46
CA GLU A 39 2.70 12.81 23.11
C GLU A 39 3.88 13.30 22.26
N TRP A 40 4.51 12.40 21.50
CA TRP A 40 5.55 12.79 20.55
C TRP A 40 4.98 13.61 19.38
N LEU A 41 3.82 13.24 18.82
CA LEU A 41 3.17 13.96 17.72
C LEU A 41 2.88 15.42 18.08
N ARG A 42 2.33 15.67 19.28
CA ARG A 42 2.08 17.04 19.78
C ARG A 42 3.31 17.93 19.83
N LYS A 43 4.50 17.32 19.90
CA LYS A 43 5.80 18.02 19.93
C LYS A 43 6.38 18.25 18.55
N GLN A 44 5.74 17.77 17.47
CA GLN A 44 6.20 17.93 16.10
C GLN A 44 5.37 19.02 15.40
N PRO A 45 5.84 20.28 15.34
CA PRO A 45 5.04 21.40 14.83
C PRO A 45 4.67 21.32 13.34
N HIS A 46 5.36 20.49 12.56
CA HIS A 46 5.05 20.21 11.16
C HIS A 46 4.08 19.07 10.94
N LEU A 47 3.76 18.27 11.95
CA LEU A 47 2.84 17.14 11.83
C LEU A 47 1.48 17.51 12.42
N PRO A 48 0.40 16.79 12.07
CA PRO A 48 -0.85 16.85 12.81
C PRO A 48 -0.61 16.58 14.31
N ASP A 49 -1.07 17.50 15.16
CA ASP A 49 -0.89 17.43 16.62
C ASP A 49 -1.81 16.40 17.27
N GLU A 50 -2.95 16.11 16.64
CA GLU A 50 -3.87 15.04 17.03
C GLU A 50 -4.17 14.08 15.86
N TRP A 51 -4.31 12.79 16.20
CA TRP A 51 -4.79 11.76 15.29
C TRP A 51 -5.50 10.64 16.04
N GLU A 52 -6.29 9.85 15.31
CA GLU A 52 -7.10 8.76 15.85
C GLU A 52 -6.24 7.59 16.36
N ASP A 53 -6.68 6.95 17.44
CA ASP A 53 -5.94 5.84 18.09
C ASP A 53 -5.79 4.61 17.18
N GLY A 54 -6.82 4.31 16.36
CA GLY A 54 -6.81 3.17 15.44
C GLY A 54 -5.65 3.22 14.45
N PRO A 55 -5.56 4.27 13.60
CA PRO A 55 -4.42 4.47 12.71
C PRO A 55 -3.07 4.44 13.43
N LEU A 56 -2.93 5.10 14.58
CA LEU A 56 -1.69 5.09 15.35
C LEU A 56 -1.30 3.68 15.84
N MET A 57 -2.25 2.89 16.29
CA MET A 57 -2.04 1.49 16.65
C MET A 57 -1.61 0.65 15.44
N THR A 58 -2.18 0.92 14.26
CA THR A 58 -1.74 0.29 13.00
C THR A 58 -0.29 0.66 12.68
N PHE A 59 0.15 1.90 12.92
CA PHE A 59 1.55 2.29 12.77
C PHE A 59 2.50 1.62 13.77
N LEU A 60 2.08 1.45 15.02
CA LEU A 60 2.82 0.69 16.03
C LEU A 60 3.01 -0.77 15.60
N ARG A 61 1.93 -1.44 15.18
CA ARG A 61 1.95 -2.82 14.66
C ARG A 61 2.86 -2.95 13.43
N GLY A 62 2.72 -2.05 12.46
CA GLY A 62 3.60 -1.98 11.28
C GLY A 62 5.07 -1.79 11.62
N SER A 63 5.35 -1.16 12.76
CA SER A 63 6.69 -0.91 13.29
C SER A 63 7.21 -1.99 14.24
N SER A 64 6.43 -3.05 14.48
CA SER A 64 6.69 -4.08 15.50
C SER A 64 6.88 -3.48 16.90
N PHE A 65 6.06 -2.49 17.25
CA PHE A 65 6.10 -1.73 18.51
C PHE A 65 7.44 -1.03 18.81
N SER A 66 8.31 -0.88 17.81
CA SER A 66 9.48 0.00 17.92
C SER A 66 9.04 1.46 17.77
N LEU A 67 9.01 2.20 18.87
CA LEU A 67 8.62 3.61 18.89
C LEU A 67 9.43 4.45 17.89
N GLU A 68 10.75 4.26 17.84
CA GLU A 68 11.61 4.99 16.90
C GLU A 68 11.30 4.67 15.43
N LYS A 69 10.96 3.42 15.09
CA LYS A 69 10.50 3.09 13.73
C LYS A 69 9.14 3.71 13.45
N CYS A 70 8.23 3.69 14.42
CA CYS A 70 6.90 4.27 14.32
C CYS A 70 6.94 5.77 14.04
N LYS A 71 7.72 6.53 14.84
CA LYS A 71 7.93 7.97 14.65
C LYS A 71 8.43 8.31 13.25
N ARG A 72 9.48 7.62 12.78
CA ARG A 72 10.01 7.84 11.42
C ARG A 72 8.99 7.53 10.32
N LYS A 73 8.20 6.47 10.48
CA LYS A 73 7.15 6.12 9.52
C LYS A 73 6.03 7.15 9.50
N LEU A 74 5.58 7.61 10.67
CA LEU A 74 4.55 8.64 10.79
C LEU A 74 4.99 9.96 10.14
N ASP A 75 6.20 10.43 10.46
CA ASP A 75 6.77 11.63 9.85
C ASP A 75 6.81 11.49 8.32
N MET A 76 7.39 10.39 7.82
CA MET A 76 7.45 10.12 6.38
C MET A 76 6.06 10.00 5.76
N TYR A 77 5.08 9.41 6.44
CA TYR A 77 3.71 9.27 5.96
C TYR A 77 3.06 10.62 5.73
N PHE A 78 3.08 11.52 6.72
CA PHE A 78 2.51 12.86 6.56
C PHE A 78 3.29 13.71 5.56
N THR A 79 4.62 13.56 5.51
CA THR A 79 5.48 14.22 4.51
C THR A 79 5.13 13.81 3.10
N MET A 80 5.03 12.50 2.84
CA MET A 80 4.70 11.97 1.50
C MET A 80 3.31 12.39 1.03
N ARG A 81 2.35 12.57 1.96
CA ARG A 81 1.01 13.11 1.65
C ARG A 81 1.07 14.55 1.14
N ALA A 82 2.02 15.36 1.61
CA ALA A 82 2.27 16.69 1.09
C ALA A 82 3.12 16.67 -0.20
N ALA A 83 4.11 15.79 -0.27
CA ALA A 83 5.10 15.74 -1.36
C ALA A 83 4.62 15.05 -2.65
N CYS A 84 3.53 14.28 -2.59
CA CYS A 84 3.00 13.50 -3.71
C CYS A 84 1.51 13.79 -3.99
N PRO A 85 1.15 15.02 -4.39
CA PRO A 85 -0.24 15.37 -4.69
C PRO A 85 -0.87 14.47 -5.76
N GLU A 86 -0.08 13.93 -6.69
CA GLU A 86 -0.55 12.97 -7.69
C GLU A 86 -1.16 11.69 -7.07
N PHE A 87 -0.81 11.38 -5.82
CA PHE A 87 -1.33 10.23 -5.09
C PHE A 87 -2.30 10.61 -3.98
N PHE A 88 -2.19 11.78 -3.37
CA PHE A 88 -2.89 12.12 -2.12
C PHE A 88 -3.93 13.24 -2.21
N THR A 89 -4.05 13.89 -3.37
CA THR A 89 -5.05 14.95 -3.63
C THR A 89 -6.18 14.44 -4.53
N ASN A 90 -7.39 15.00 -4.35
CA ASN A 90 -8.59 14.68 -5.14
C ASN A 90 -8.93 13.18 -5.12
N ARG A 91 -8.89 12.57 -3.94
CA ARG A 91 -9.22 11.15 -3.72
C ARG A 91 -10.73 10.94 -3.62
N ASP A 92 -11.43 11.04 -4.74
CA ASP A 92 -12.85 10.71 -4.82
C ASP A 92 -13.06 9.44 -5.67
N PRO A 93 -13.38 8.28 -5.07
CA PRO A 93 -13.57 7.03 -5.82
C PRO A 93 -14.82 7.06 -6.72
N THR A 94 -15.68 8.07 -6.57
CA THR A 94 -16.86 8.29 -7.43
C THR A 94 -16.59 9.28 -8.57
N ASN A 95 -15.39 9.87 -8.64
CA ASN A 95 -14.94 10.64 -9.80
C ASN A 95 -14.95 9.73 -11.04
N PRO A 96 -15.49 10.19 -12.20
CA PRO A 96 -15.59 9.38 -13.41
C PRO A 96 -14.29 8.69 -13.83
N ASP A 97 -13.15 9.38 -13.76
CA ASP A 97 -11.85 8.83 -14.20
C ASP A 97 -11.38 7.70 -13.27
N LEU A 98 -11.50 7.90 -11.95
CA LEU A 98 -11.13 6.88 -10.96
C LEU A 98 -12.13 5.71 -10.96
N ALA A 99 -13.41 5.99 -11.12
CA ALA A 99 -14.47 4.99 -11.16
C ALA A 99 -14.37 4.10 -12.41
N ASP A 100 -14.01 4.67 -13.56
CA ASP A 100 -13.76 3.92 -14.79
C ASP A 100 -12.56 2.96 -14.63
N ILE A 101 -11.47 3.43 -14.00
CA ILE A 101 -10.31 2.57 -13.73
C ILE A 101 -10.71 1.39 -12.82
N LEU A 102 -11.40 1.67 -11.71
CA LEU A 102 -11.84 0.66 -10.73
C LEU A 102 -12.83 -0.36 -11.31
N THR A 103 -13.62 0.03 -12.32
CA THR A 103 -14.68 -0.82 -12.89
C THR A 103 -14.16 -1.62 -14.09
N ALA A 104 -13.43 -0.99 -15.00
CA ALA A 104 -13.21 -1.55 -16.34
C ALA A 104 -11.74 -1.84 -16.66
N LYS A 105 -10.77 -1.31 -15.91
CA LYS A 105 -9.35 -1.32 -16.33
C LYS A 105 -8.43 -2.08 -15.39
N VAL A 106 -8.58 -1.93 -14.09
CA VAL A 106 -7.68 -2.55 -13.09
C VAL A 106 -8.48 -3.06 -11.90
N GLN A 107 -8.11 -4.25 -11.43
CA GLN A 107 -8.66 -4.84 -10.22
C GLN A 107 -7.54 -5.08 -9.21
N GLY A 108 -7.82 -4.81 -7.94
CA GLY A 108 -6.83 -4.89 -6.86
C GLY A 108 -7.41 -5.26 -5.49
N PRO A 109 -8.43 -6.13 -5.37
CA PRO A 109 -9.10 -6.33 -4.09
C PRO A 109 -8.20 -7.08 -3.09
N PRO A 110 -8.10 -6.59 -1.85
CA PRO A 110 -7.73 -7.41 -0.71
C PRO A 110 -8.75 -8.54 -0.53
N LEU A 111 -8.26 -9.77 -0.37
CA LEU A 111 -9.12 -10.93 -0.17
C LEU A 111 -9.70 -10.95 1.26
N PRO A 112 -10.94 -11.45 1.45
CA PRO A 112 -11.59 -11.46 2.76
C PRO A 112 -10.87 -12.28 3.82
N GLY A 113 -10.26 -13.40 3.42
CA GLY A 113 -9.59 -14.32 4.32
C GLY A 113 -8.17 -13.91 4.73
N ILE A 114 -7.62 -14.66 5.69
CA ILE A 114 -6.24 -14.53 6.17
C ILE A 114 -5.55 -15.89 6.01
N THR A 115 -4.30 -15.87 5.53
CA THR A 115 -3.50 -17.10 5.37
C THR A 115 -3.22 -17.77 6.74
N PRO A 116 -2.89 -19.07 6.79
CA PRO A 116 -2.51 -19.76 8.04
C PRO A 116 -1.34 -19.10 8.80
N ASN A 117 -0.54 -18.29 8.11
CA ASN A 117 0.55 -17.51 8.70
C ASN A 117 0.12 -16.09 9.12
N GLY A 118 -1.18 -15.82 9.18
CA GLY A 118 -1.73 -14.56 9.66
C GLY A 118 -1.58 -13.40 8.68
N ARG A 119 -1.44 -13.65 7.37
CA ARG A 119 -1.17 -12.60 6.36
C ARG A 119 -2.39 -12.31 5.49
N ARG A 120 -2.58 -11.03 5.14
CA ARG A 120 -3.59 -10.57 4.19
C ARG A 120 -3.06 -10.72 2.76
N VAL A 121 -3.90 -11.19 1.85
CA VAL A 121 -3.57 -11.33 0.43
C VAL A 121 -4.30 -10.25 -0.35
N THR A 122 -3.60 -9.58 -1.25
CA THR A 122 -4.20 -8.69 -2.26
C THR A 122 -3.85 -9.21 -3.64
N VAL A 123 -4.85 -9.36 -4.50
CA VAL A 123 -4.65 -9.80 -5.89
C VAL A 123 -4.82 -8.60 -6.80
N CYS A 124 -3.80 -8.31 -7.61
CA CYS A 124 -3.80 -7.18 -8.54
C CYS A 124 -3.68 -7.70 -9.98
N ARG A 125 -4.61 -7.29 -10.84
CA ARG A 125 -4.59 -7.60 -12.28
C ARG A 125 -5.04 -6.40 -13.10
N GLY A 126 -4.45 -6.25 -14.29
CA GLY A 126 -5.08 -5.42 -15.32
C GLY A 126 -6.21 -6.22 -15.99
N VAL A 127 -7.29 -5.53 -16.33
CA VAL A 127 -8.37 -6.05 -17.18
C VAL A 127 -8.14 -5.60 -18.62
N GLN A 128 -7.61 -4.38 -18.80
CA GLN A 128 -7.23 -3.84 -20.10
C GLN A 128 -5.70 -3.67 -20.20
N PRO A 129 -5.09 -3.98 -21.36
CA PRO A 129 -3.63 -3.96 -21.51
C PRO A 129 -3.03 -2.56 -21.69
N ASN A 130 -3.87 -1.56 -21.96
CA ASN A 130 -3.43 -0.22 -22.33
C ASN A 130 -3.94 0.82 -21.34
N LEU A 131 -3.01 1.35 -20.54
CA LEU A 131 -3.22 2.56 -19.76
C LEU A 131 -2.35 3.68 -20.34
N ASN A 132 -2.78 4.92 -20.23
CA ASN A 132 -1.96 6.11 -20.46
C ASN A 132 -1.20 6.50 -19.17
N ALA A 133 -0.29 7.47 -19.25
CA ALA A 133 0.56 7.84 -18.12
C ALA A 133 -0.24 8.36 -16.90
N GLN A 134 -1.33 9.09 -17.15
CA GLN A 134 -2.20 9.61 -16.10
C GLN A 134 -2.98 8.46 -15.43
N GLU A 135 -3.55 7.55 -16.22
CA GLU A 135 -4.27 6.37 -15.71
C GLU A 135 -3.37 5.45 -14.87
N ILE A 136 -2.08 5.38 -15.19
CA ILE A 136 -1.09 4.66 -14.38
C ILE A 136 -0.93 5.35 -13.02
N ALA A 137 -0.76 6.67 -13.00
CA ALA A 137 -0.65 7.44 -11.75
C ALA A 137 -1.93 7.30 -10.91
N ASP A 138 -3.11 7.37 -11.54
CA ASP A 138 -4.40 7.19 -10.88
C ASP A 138 -4.63 5.74 -10.41
N THR A 139 -4.10 4.74 -11.12
CA THR A 139 -4.09 3.35 -10.65
C THR A 139 -3.27 3.21 -9.35
N LEU A 140 -2.12 3.88 -9.27
CA LEU A 140 -1.29 3.88 -8.05
C LEU A 140 -1.95 4.66 -6.91
N LYS A 141 -2.64 5.77 -7.21
CA LYS A 141 -3.50 6.49 -6.26
C LYS A 141 -4.59 5.56 -5.70
N LEU A 142 -5.31 4.85 -6.57
CA LEU A 142 -6.35 3.90 -6.18
C LEU A 142 -5.79 2.75 -5.32
N ALA A 143 -4.60 2.24 -5.64
CA ALA A 143 -3.94 1.23 -4.81
C ALA A 143 -3.67 1.75 -3.38
N LEU A 144 -3.26 3.01 -3.23
CA LEU A 144 -3.08 3.64 -1.92
C LEU A 144 -4.41 3.91 -1.22
N MET A 145 -5.46 4.29 -1.95
CA MET A 145 -6.81 4.45 -1.39
C MET A 145 -7.39 3.13 -0.86
N ILE A 146 -7.24 2.04 -1.61
CA ILE A 146 -7.59 0.68 -1.16
C ILE A 146 -6.79 0.32 0.09
N GLY A 147 -5.47 0.59 0.07
CA GLY A 147 -4.58 0.35 1.20
C GLY A 147 -5.02 1.11 2.46
N ASP A 148 -5.36 2.38 2.34
CA ASP A 148 -5.83 3.24 3.43
C ASP A 148 -7.12 2.70 4.08
N VAL A 149 -8.11 2.35 3.26
CA VAL A 149 -9.37 1.78 3.75
C VAL A 149 -9.14 0.40 4.37
N ARG A 150 -8.35 -0.46 3.73
CA ARG A 150 -7.96 -1.78 4.25
C ARG A 150 -7.22 -1.69 5.59
N LEU A 151 -6.35 -0.69 5.78
CA LEU A 151 -5.65 -0.50 7.05
C LEU A 151 -6.56 0.05 8.15
N THR A 152 -7.57 0.83 7.77
CA THR A 152 -8.58 1.34 8.71
C THR A 152 -9.54 0.24 9.15
N GLU A 153 -9.91 -0.66 8.25
CA GLU A 153 -10.84 -1.77 8.49
C GLU A 153 -10.18 -2.99 9.17
N GLU A 154 -8.85 -3.06 9.18
CA GLU A 154 -8.10 -4.14 9.84
C GLU A 154 -7.87 -3.81 11.33
N ARG A 155 -8.88 -4.09 12.14
CA ARG A 155 -8.93 -3.73 13.57
C ARG A 155 -7.86 -4.42 14.39
N GLU A 156 -7.58 -5.69 14.09
CA GLU A 156 -6.72 -6.54 14.93
C GLU A 156 -5.30 -6.68 14.40
N GLY A 157 -5.09 -6.24 13.17
CA GLY A 157 -3.81 -6.31 12.48
C GLY A 157 -3.50 -7.71 11.97
N VAL A 158 -2.57 -7.76 11.02
CA VAL A 158 -2.09 -9.01 10.41
C VAL A 158 -0.58 -9.12 10.55
N ALA A 159 -0.04 -10.34 10.45
CA ALA A 159 1.40 -10.60 10.47
C ALA A 159 2.14 -9.94 9.28
N GLY A 160 1.41 -9.58 8.22
CA GLY A 160 1.89 -8.81 7.08
C GLY A 160 1.05 -9.04 5.84
N ASP A 161 1.56 -8.59 4.70
CA ASP A 161 0.83 -8.58 3.44
C ASP A 161 1.54 -9.42 2.37
N VAL A 162 0.75 -10.09 1.55
CA VAL A 162 1.16 -10.84 0.37
C VAL A 162 0.45 -10.25 -0.83
N TYR A 163 1.20 -9.93 -1.88
CA TYR A 163 0.62 -9.44 -3.12
C TYR A 163 0.75 -10.50 -4.21
N VAL A 164 -0.35 -10.77 -4.91
CA VAL A 164 -0.36 -11.60 -6.11
C VAL A 164 -0.58 -10.66 -7.29
N LEU A 165 0.40 -10.58 -8.19
CA LEU A 165 0.37 -9.74 -9.38
C LEU A 165 0.13 -10.64 -10.59
N ASP A 166 -1.00 -10.47 -11.23
CA ASP A 166 -1.34 -11.15 -12.47
C ASP A 166 -0.79 -10.36 -13.66
N ALA A 167 0.16 -10.98 -14.35
CA ALA A 167 0.85 -10.36 -15.47
C ALA A 167 0.20 -10.62 -16.84
N ALA A 168 -0.97 -11.26 -16.91
CA ALA A 168 -1.56 -11.73 -18.16
C ALA A 168 -1.72 -10.63 -19.23
N VAL A 169 -2.06 -9.41 -18.81
CA VAL A 169 -2.27 -8.27 -19.70
C VAL A 169 -1.10 -7.29 -19.76
N LEU A 170 0.01 -7.57 -19.06
CA LEU A 170 1.19 -6.71 -19.12
C LEU A 170 1.80 -6.75 -20.51
N GLY A 171 1.92 -5.59 -21.14
CA GLY A 171 2.48 -5.44 -22.48
C GLY A 171 3.55 -4.34 -22.58
N PRO A 172 4.30 -4.30 -23.69
CA PRO A 172 5.33 -3.27 -23.92
C PRO A 172 4.81 -1.83 -23.87
N SER A 173 3.56 -1.60 -24.31
CA SER A 173 2.88 -0.30 -24.29
C SER A 173 2.81 0.30 -22.89
N LEU A 174 2.46 -0.52 -21.88
CA LEU A 174 2.41 -0.10 -20.50
C LEU A 174 3.82 0.20 -19.96
N LEU A 175 4.81 -0.66 -20.26
CA LEU A 175 6.20 -0.46 -19.84
C LEU A 175 6.76 0.87 -20.35
N ALA A 176 6.50 1.21 -21.61
CA ALA A 176 6.96 2.45 -22.24
C ALA A 176 6.36 3.72 -21.62
N LYS A 177 5.22 3.61 -20.93
CA LYS A 177 4.52 4.73 -20.30
C LYS A 177 4.80 4.85 -18.81
N LEU A 178 5.56 3.92 -18.22
CA LEU A 178 5.97 4.02 -16.82
C LEU A 178 6.95 5.17 -16.64
N SER A 179 6.56 6.13 -15.79
CA SER A 179 7.43 7.20 -15.34
C SER A 179 8.34 6.68 -14.21
N PRO A 180 9.69 6.71 -14.36
CA PRO A 180 10.61 6.35 -13.29
C PRO A 180 10.37 7.15 -12.01
N THR A 181 10.10 8.45 -12.14
CA THR A 181 9.82 9.34 -11.00
C THR A 181 8.55 8.94 -10.28
N THR A 182 7.46 8.66 -11.01
CA THR A 182 6.19 8.23 -10.43
C THR A 182 6.34 6.90 -9.70
N ILE A 183 7.03 5.92 -10.30
CA ILE A 183 7.29 4.62 -9.66
C ILE A 183 8.19 4.78 -8.43
N LYS A 184 9.25 5.60 -8.50
CA LYS A 184 10.12 5.87 -7.35
C LYS A 184 9.35 6.48 -6.18
N LYS A 185 8.53 7.50 -6.43
CA LYS A 185 7.66 8.12 -5.40
C LYS A 185 6.71 7.10 -4.77
N PHE A 186 6.01 6.30 -5.59
CA PHE A 186 5.11 5.26 -5.09
C PHE A 186 5.86 4.22 -4.25
N MET A 187 7.05 3.81 -4.69
CA MET A 187 7.90 2.87 -3.97
C MET A 187 8.39 3.44 -2.63
N ILE A 188 8.65 4.74 -2.52
CA ILE A 188 8.95 5.40 -1.24
C ILE A 188 7.71 5.40 -0.33
N CYS A 189 6.52 5.72 -0.86
CA CYS A 189 5.27 5.66 -0.10
C CYS A 189 5.09 4.29 0.58
N VAL A 190 5.12 3.21 -0.20
CA VAL A 190 4.80 1.87 0.31
C VAL A 190 5.92 1.25 1.15
N GLN A 191 7.19 1.63 0.94
CA GLN A 191 8.34 1.05 1.66
C GLN A 191 8.77 1.83 2.90
N GLU A 192 8.59 3.15 2.90
CA GLU A 192 9.03 4.03 3.99
C GLU A 192 7.85 4.55 4.80
N ALA A 193 6.81 5.05 4.14
CA ALA A 193 5.70 5.77 4.80
C ALA A 193 4.63 4.83 5.36
N TYR A 194 4.15 3.86 4.57
CA TYR A 194 3.02 3.01 5.00
C TYR A 194 3.41 2.03 6.11
N PRO A 195 2.49 1.72 7.05
CA PRO A 195 2.72 0.78 8.15
C PRO A 195 2.53 -0.69 7.73
N VAL A 196 2.86 -1.00 6.48
CA VAL A 196 2.66 -2.32 5.86
C VAL A 196 3.92 -3.17 5.97
N LYS A 197 3.76 -4.44 6.31
CA LYS A 197 4.85 -5.43 6.33
C LYS A 197 4.74 -6.36 5.13
N LEU A 198 5.24 -5.93 3.98
CA LEU A 198 5.25 -6.74 2.76
C LEU A 198 6.07 -8.03 2.95
N LYS A 199 5.44 -9.19 2.98
CA LYS A 199 6.09 -10.50 3.19
C LYS A 199 6.51 -11.16 1.89
N GLU A 200 5.61 -11.19 0.90
CA GLU A 200 5.83 -11.88 -0.37
C GLU A 200 5.12 -11.12 -1.51
N VAL A 201 5.71 -11.16 -2.69
CA VAL A 201 5.12 -10.70 -3.95
C VAL A 201 5.21 -11.87 -4.92
N HIS A 202 4.07 -12.35 -5.39
CA HIS A 202 3.97 -13.46 -6.32
C HIS A 202 3.52 -12.93 -7.68
N ILE A 203 4.23 -13.27 -8.74
CA ILE A 203 3.86 -12.90 -10.11
C ILE A 203 3.42 -14.17 -10.85
N VAL A 204 2.20 -14.17 -11.38
CA VAL A 204 1.59 -15.29 -12.12
C VAL A 204 1.24 -14.85 -13.54
N ASN A 205 0.88 -15.82 -14.41
CA ASN A 205 0.53 -15.58 -15.81
C ASN A 205 1.60 -14.80 -16.58
N THR A 206 2.86 -15.22 -16.41
CA THR A 206 4.02 -14.46 -16.85
C THR A 206 4.29 -14.62 -18.34
N SER A 207 4.72 -13.55 -19.00
CA SER A 207 5.31 -13.57 -20.34
C SER A 207 6.73 -12.98 -20.32
N PRO A 208 7.52 -13.08 -21.40
CA PRO A 208 8.90 -12.55 -21.41
C PRO A 208 9.04 -11.06 -21.07
N ILE A 209 7.97 -10.27 -21.21
CA ILE A 209 7.98 -8.85 -20.83
C ILE A 209 8.10 -8.63 -19.31
N VAL A 210 7.68 -9.61 -18.50
CA VAL A 210 7.67 -9.51 -17.02
C VAL A 210 9.07 -9.29 -16.48
N GLU A 211 10.08 -9.97 -17.02
CA GLU A 211 11.47 -9.76 -16.60
C GLU A 211 11.91 -8.31 -16.84
N ARG A 212 11.47 -7.68 -17.93
CA ARG A 212 11.76 -6.27 -18.21
C ARG A 212 11.08 -5.34 -17.22
N PHE A 213 9.81 -5.59 -16.88
CA PHE A 213 9.12 -4.84 -15.83
C PHE A 213 9.80 -4.98 -14.47
N VAL A 214 10.15 -6.20 -14.07
CA VAL A 214 10.84 -6.45 -12.79
C VAL A 214 12.18 -5.73 -12.77
N ASN A 215 12.97 -5.80 -13.85
CA ASN A 215 14.26 -5.11 -13.94
C ASN A 215 14.11 -3.58 -13.92
N PHE A 216 13.04 -3.03 -14.49
CA PHE A 216 12.74 -1.61 -14.41
C PHE A 216 12.41 -1.16 -12.97
N VAL A 217 11.62 -1.94 -12.22
CA VAL A 217 11.19 -1.56 -10.86
C VAL A 217 12.27 -1.85 -9.81
N LYS A 218 13.10 -2.90 -10.01
CA LYS A 218 14.09 -3.39 -9.06
C LYS A 218 15.00 -2.31 -8.46
N PRO A 219 15.53 -1.31 -9.21
CA PRO A 219 16.33 -0.23 -8.65
C PRO A 219 15.65 0.55 -7.52
N PHE A 220 14.32 0.68 -7.55
CA PHE A 220 13.53 1.42 -6.56
C PHE A 220 13.15 0.58 -5.33
N LEU A 221 13.45 -0.71 -5.34
CA LEU A 221 13.13 -1.63 -4.24
C LEU A 221 14.31 -1.78 -3.28
N LYS A 222 14.01 -1.83 -1.98
CA LYS A 222 14.94 -2.29 -0.96
C LYS A 222 15.34 -3.74 -1.20
N GLU A 223 16.58 -4.08 -0.85
CA GLU A 223 17.12 -5.44 -1.00
C GLU A 223 16.24 -6.51 -0.35
N LYS A 224 15.66 -6.21 0.81
CA LYS A 224 14.71 -7.09 1.51
C LYS A 224 13.47 -7.42 0.68
N ILE A 225 12.96 -6.48 -0.11
CA ILE A 225 11.76 -6.67 -0.94
C ILE A 225 12.12 -7.37 -2.24
N ARG A 226 13.29 -7.08 -2.84
CA ARG A 226 13.78 -7.80 -4.03
C ARG A 226 13.83 -9.31 -3.81
N LYS A 227 14.27 -9.74 -2.62
CA LYS A 227 14.34 -11.17 -2.21
C LYS A 227 12.97 -11.81 -1.92
N ARG A 228 11.89 -11.02 -1.94
CA ARG A 228 10.51 -11.46 -1.66
C ARG A 228 9.66 -11.53 -2.91
N ILE A 229 10.25 -11.33 -4.09
CA ILE A 229 9.57 -11.47 -5.38
C ILE A 229 9.75 -12.90 -5.87
N PHE A 230 8.65 -13.56 -6.14
CA PHE A 230 8.58 -14.91 -6.67
C PHE A 230 7.83 -14.87 -8.00
N ILE A 231 8.43 -15.43 -9.05
CA ILE A 231 7.83 -15.52 -10.39
C ILE A 231 7.43 -16.98 -10.59
N HIS A 232 6.15 -17.22 -10.82
CA HIS A 232 5.58 -18.55 -10.94
C HIS A 232 5.34 -18.91 -12.40
N LYS A 233 5.69 -20.14 -12.79
CA LYS A 233 5.46 -20.64 -14.15
C LYS A 233 3.99 -20.98 -14.36
N GLU A 234 3.38 -21.64 -13.37
CA GLU A 234 1.97 -22.00 -13.37
C GLU A 234 1.28 -21.39 -12.16
N VAL A 235 0.00 -21.03 -12.28
CA VAL A 235 -0.79 -20.52 -11.15
C VAL A 235 -0.80 -21.49 -9.97
N LYS A 236 -0.76 -22.81 -10.22
CA LYS A 236 -0.72 -23.84 -9.18
C LYS A 236 0.51 -23.75 -8.27
N ASP A 237 1.62 -23.17 -8.74
CA ASP A 237 2.78 -22.94 -7.87
C ASP A 237 2.49 -21.94 -6.74
N LEU A 238 1.52 -21.05 -6.95
CA LEU A 238 1.06 -20.11 -5.92
C LEU A 238 0.48 -20.83 -4.70
N TYR A 239 -0.09 -22.03 -4.87
CA TYR A 239 -0.78 -22.77 -3.81
C TYR A 239 0.15 -23.18 -2.66
N LYS A 240 1.47 -23.19 -2.90
CA LYS A 240 2.50 -23.41 -1.89
C LYS A 240 2.64 -22.24 -0.91
N HIS A 241 2.16 -21.06 -1.30
CA HIS A 241 2.34 -19.79 -0.57
C HIS A 241 1.01 -19.21 -0.08
N VAL A 242 -0.02 -19.27 -0.93
CA VAL A 242 -1.38 -18.82 -0.64
C VAL A 242 -2.33 -20.02 -0.80
N PRO A 243 -3.11 -20.40 0.23
CA PRO A 243 -4.02 -21.54 0.11
C PRO A 243 -5.02 -21.36 -1.03
N GLN A 244 -5.24 -22.43 -1.80
CA GLN A 244 -6.10 -22.40 -2.99
C GLN A 244 -7.54 -21.99 -2.65
N GLU A 245 -8.05 -22.44 -1.50
CA GLU A 245 -9.37 -22.13 -0.98
C GLU A 245 -9.62 -20.63 -0.75
N MET A 246 -8.55 -19.83 -0.58
CA MET A 246 -8.65 -18.38 -0.43
C MET A 246 -8.67 -17.65 -1.78
N LEU A 247 -8.29 -18.30 -2.87
CA LEU A 247 -8.10 -17.65 -4.14
C LEU A 247 -9.42 -17.50 -4.91
N PRO A 248 -9.55 -16.44 -5.74
CA PRO A 248 -10.65 -16.30 -6.70
C PRO A 248 -10.68 -17.43 -7.75
N VAL A 249 -11.82 -17.58 -8.43
CA VAL A 249 -12.03 -18.61 -9.46
C VAL A 249 -11.01 -18.54 -10.60
N GLU A 250 -10.58 -17.34 -10.98
CA GLU A 250 -9.58 -17.16 -12.05
C GLU A 250 -8.19 -17.70 -11.68
N TYR A 251 -7.95 -17.94 -10.39
CA TYR A 251 -6.72 -18.57 -9.90
C TYR A 251 -6.96 -19.98 -9.37
N GLY A 252 -8.11 -20.58 -9.71
CA GLY A 252 -8.48 -21.96 -9.39
C GLY A 252 -9.02 -22.19 -7.99
N GLY A 253 -9.33 -21.13 -7.24
CA GLY A 253 -9.97 -21.24 -5.92
C GLY A 253 -11.49 -21.01 -5.96
N PRO A 254 -12.20 -21.23 -4.84
CA PRO A 254 -13.65 -21.07 -4.75
C PRO A 254 -14.08 -19.69 -4.22
N SER A 255 -13.16 -18.77 -3.91
CA SER A 255 -13.44 -17.54 -3.15
C SER A 255 -14.02 -16.41 -4.03
N GLY A 256 -15.11 -16.70 -4.74
CA GLY A 256 -15.79 -15.76 -5.64
C GLY A 256 -14.97 -15.38 -6.87
N THR A 257 -15.51 -14.46 -7.68
CA THR A 257 -14.81 -13.91 -8.85
C THR A 257 -14.02 -12.67 -8.46
N MET A 258 -12.96 -12.37 -9.21
CA MET A 258 -12.25 -11.09 -9.04
C MET A 258 -13.16 -9.88 -9.29
N GLU A 259 -14.15 -10.01 -10.18
CA GLU A 259 -15.13 -8.95 -10.46
C GLU A 259 -16.03 -8.67 -9.25
N ASP A 260 -16.61 -9.71 -8.65
CA ASP A 260 -17.46 -9.57 -7.46
C ASP A 260 -16.68 -8.96 -6.28
N LEU A 261 -15.44 -9.43 -6.07
CA LEU A 261 -14.57 -8.91 -5.02
C LEU A 261 -14.19 -7.44 -5.27
N GLN A 262 -13.89 -7.08 -6.52
CA GLN A 262 -13.61 -5.70 -6.88
C GLN A 262 -14.82 -4.80 -6.67
N GLU A 263 -16.03 -5.22 -7.06
CA GLU A 263 -17.24 -4.42 -6.90
C GLU A 263 -17.59 -4.19 -5.42
N GLN A 264 -17.35 -5.18 -4.56
CA GLN A 264 -17.42 -5.02 -3.10
C GLN A 264 -16.46 -3.94 -2.61
N TRP A 265 -15.19 -3.98 -3.04
CA TRP A 265 -14.20 -2.97 -2.67
C TRP A 265 -14.50 -1.59 -3.24
N LYS A 266 -15.03 -1.49 -4.45
CA LYS A 266 -15.48 -0.22 -5.03
C LYS A 266 -16.62 0.39 -4.22
N SER A 267 -17.61 -0.42 -3.85
CA SER A 267 -18.71 0.00 -2.97
C SER A 267 -18.17 0.47 -1.62
N LYS A 268 -17.23 -0.27 -1.04
CA LYS A 268 -16.55 0.10 0.21
C LYS A 268 -15.78 1.40 0.11
N LEU A 269 -15.04 1.64 -0.97
CA LEU A 269 -14.36 2.92 -1.21
C LEU A 269 -15.36 4.08 -1.27
N ALA A 270 -16.52 3.88 -1.92
CA ALA A 270 -17.57 4.90 -1.99
C ALA A 270 -18.15 5.24 -0.59
N GLU A 271 -18.25 4.28 0.33
CA GLU A 271 -18.61 4.54 1.74
C GLU A 271 -17.59 5.46 2.46
N TYR A 272 -16.37 5.54 1.93
CA TYR A 272 -15.25 6.32 2.46
C TYR A 272 -15.02 7.65 1.72
N LYS A 273 -15.91 8.05 0.80
CA LYS A 273 -15.78 9.31 0.03
C LYS A 273 -15.50 10.53 0.91
N ASP A 274 -16.36 10.79 1.90
CA ASP A 274 -16.21 11.95 2.78
C ASP A 274 -14.97 11.82 3.68
N TRP A 275 -14.61 10.59 4.04
CA TRP A 275 -13.38 10.33 4.79
C TRP A 275 -12.15 10.70 3.96
N PHE A 276 -12.08 10.34 2.68
CA PHE A 276 -10.96 10.73 1.82
C PHE A 276 -10.85 12.25 1.68
N ALA A 277 -11.98 12.95 1.52
CA ALA A 277 -12.00 14.41 1.46
C ALA A 277 -11.44 15.04 2.75
N ALA A 278 -11.85 14.54 3.92
CA ALA A 278 -11.33 15.00 5.21
C ALA A 278 -9.83 14.69 5.39
N GLN A 279 -9.36 13.56 4.85
CA GLN A 279 -7.95 13.15 4.96
C GLN A 279 -7.00 14.02 4.12
N GLU A 280 -7.48 14.83 3.15
CA GLU A 280 -6.60 15.63 2.28
C GLU A 280 -5.83 16.73 3.03
N SER A 281 -6.37 17.21 4.16
CA SER A 281 -5.69 18.16 5.06
C SER A 281 -4.74 17.48 6.05
N VAL A 282 -4.84 16.16 6.22
CA VAL A 282 -4.01 15.39 7.15
C VAL A 282 -2.66 15.09 6.49
N LYS A 283 -1.73 16.03 6.60
CA LYS A 283 -0.39 15.97 5.99
C LYS A 283 0.59 16.87 6.74
N ALA A 284 1.87 16.77 6.41
CA ALA A 284 2.89 17.62 7.01
C ALA A 284 2.85 19.05 6.45
N ASP A 285 3.16 20.03 7.30
CA ASP A 285 3.46 21.41 6.92
C ASP A 285 4.99 21.64 7.05
N GLU A 286 5.70 21.48 5.94
CA GLU A 286 7.16 21.60 5.89
C GLU A 286 7.69 22.98 6.33
N SER A 287 6.85 24.03 6.27
CA SER A 287 7.26 25.37 6.74
C SER A 287 7.48 25.43 8.25
N ARG A 288 6.90 24.47 8.99
CA ARG A 288 6.97 24.38 10.45
C ARG A 288 7.95 23.31 10.93
N ARG A 289 8.66 22.62 10.02
CA ARG A 289 9.54 21.50 10.39
C ARG A 289 10.74 22.00 11.21
N PRO A 290 11.03 21.40 12.38
CA PRO A 290 12.24 21.72 13.12
C PRO A 290 13.49 21.40 12.29
N GLY A 291 14.41 22.38 12.20
CA GLY A 291 15.64 22.23 11.40
C GLY A 291 15.40 22.56 9.93
N ARG A 292 15.92 21.72 9.02
CA ARG A 292 15.80 21.94 7.57
C ARG A 292 14.52 21.26 7.06
N PRO A 293 13.66 21.97 6.31
CA PRO A 293 12.53 21.36 5.59
C PRO A 293 12.98 20.18 4.72
N THR A 294 12.09 19.23 4.51
CA THR A 294 12.37 18.09 3.63
C THR A 294 12.57 18.60 2.21
N ASN A 295 13.78 18.41 1.67
CA ASN A 295 14.04 18.67 0.25
C ASN A 295 13.47 17.51 -0.57
N TYR A 296 12.41 17.78 -1.34
CA TYR A 296 11.77 16.77 -2.18
C TYR A 296 12.66 16.29 -3.32
N ASP A 297 13.54 17.14 -3.86
CA ASP A 297 14.48 16.75 -4.90
C ASP A 297 15.55 15.79 -4.35
N GLU A 298 16.03 16.02 -3.13
CA GLU A 298 16.91 15.08 -2.43
C GLU A 298 16.16 13.78 -2.09
N LEU A 299 14.94 13.87 -1.54
CA LEU A 299 14.09 12.74 -1.16
C LEU A 299 13.80 11.83 -2.35
N PHE A 300 13.50 12.41 -3.51
CA PHE A 300 13.22 11.70 -4.75
C PHE A 300 14.47 11.51 -5.62
N GLY A 301 15.64 11.94 -5.15
CA GLY A 301 16.93 11.87 -5.87
C GLY A 301 16.83 12.42 -7.30
N ILE A 302 16.17 13.56 -7.46
CA ILE A 302 16.02 14.32 -8.72
C ILE A 302 17.28 15.17 -8.97
N ASP A 303 18.02 15.54 -7.91
CA ASP A 303 19.23 16.38 -7.95
C ASP A 303 20.49 15.72 -8.56
N GLY A 304 20.32 14.64 -9.33
CA GLY A 304 21.40 13.80 -9.87
C GLY A 304 21.50 13.79 -11.40
N SER A 305 21.40 14.93 -12.10
CA SER A 305 21.57 14.96 -13.58
C SER A 305 22.07 16.28 -14.19
N PHE A 306 22.66 17.21 -13.43
CA PHE A 306 23.41 18.32 -14.03
C PHE A 306 24.74 18.50 -13.30
N ARG A 307 25.68 17.58 -13.53
CA ARG A 307 27.09 17.99 -13.49
C ARG A 307 27.26 18.93 -14.66
N GLN A 308 27.28 20.24 -14.39
CA GLN A 308 27.87 21.20 -15.31
C GLN A 308 29.24 20.65 -15.71
N LEU A 309 29.38 20.31 -16.99
CA LEU A 309 30.68 20.16 -17.61
C LEU A 309 31.34 21.54 -17.49
N ALA A 310 32.23 21.70 -16.53
CA ALA A 310 33.27 22.70 -16.63
C ALA A 310 34.09 22.32 -17.87
N ILE A 311 33.90 23.09 -18.93
CA ILE A 311 34.78 23.06 -20.09
C ILE A 311 35.99 23.91 -19.67
N ASP A 312 37.13 23.26 -19.46
CA ASP A 312 38.44 23.92 -19.51
C ASP A 312 38.86 24.09 -20.99
#